data_AF-A0A3D4U8K2-F1
#
_entry.id   AF-A0A3D4U8K2-F1
#
_cell.length_a   1.000
_cell.length_b   1.000
_cell.length_c   1.000
_cell.angle_alpha   90.00
_cell.angle_beta   90.00
_cell.angle_gamma   90.00
#
_symmetry.space_group_name_H-M   'P 1'
#
loop_
_entity.id
_entity.type
_entity.pdbx_description
1 polymer ?
#
loop_
_entity_poly.entity_id
_entity_poly.type
_entity_poly.pdbx_seq_one_letter_code
_entity_poly.pdbx_strand_id
1 'polypeptide(L)'
;MSEFFIGQIMMTGFSFAPKYFAACNGQLLPIAQNQALFSLLGTQYGGNGTTNFALPDLRGRTPVGYAASVDPAWQPPGVQIGQAAGAENVTLLSSNLPPHTHAVNASTSQGDNRIPSNRVYATNTTATQNLYAAGPGTLVAMNPATVAPSGGNQPHPNMQPYSTINFCIALSGIFPSRS
;
A
#
# COMPACT_ATOMS: atom_id res chain seq x y z
N MET A 1 10.55 -24.40 32.17
CA MET A 1 9.36 -24.19 31.31
C MET A 1 9.39 -22.71 30.95
N SER A 2 9.33 -22.31 29.68
CA SER A 2 9.26 -20.88 29.35
C SER A 2 7.95 -20.33 29.90
N GLU A 3 8.01 -19.34 30.78
CA GLU A 3 6.84 -18.63 31.27
C GLU A 3 6.39 -17.62 30.20
N PHE A 4 5.08 -17.53 29.98
CA PHE A 4 4.47 -16.61 29.02
C PHE A 4 3.16 -16.07 29.59
N PHE A 5 2.79 -14.87 29.15
CA PHE A 5 1.52 -14.27 29.53
C PHE A 5 0.39 -14.81 28.67
N ILE A 6 -0.78 -15.03 29.27
CA ILE A 6 -1.99 -15.31 28.50
C ILE A 6 -2.30 -14.13 27.58
N GLY A 7 -2.64 -14.43 26.32
CA GLY A 7 -2.82 -13.41 25.27
C GLY A 7 -1.53 -12.93 24.60
N GLN A 8 -0.35 -13.39 25.04
CA GLN A 8 0.92 -13.09 24.36
C GLN A 8 0.91 -13.67 22.94
N ILE A 9 1.24 -12.84 21.96
CA ILE A 9 1.46 -13.26 20.57
C ILE A 9 2.95 -13.53 20.36
N MET A 10 3.27 -14.65 19.71
CA MET A 10 4.62 -15.02 19.32
C MET A 10 4.68 -15.36 17.84
N MET A 11 5.84 -15.11 17.24
CA MET A 11 6.19 -15.54 15.89
C MET A 11 6.88 -16.90 15.94
N THR A 12 6.50 -17.82 15.06
CA THR A 12 7.04 -19.18 15.00
C THR A 12 7.43 -19.55 13.57
N GLY A 13 8.58 -20.19 13.40
CA GLY A 13 9.08 -20.65 12.09
C GLY A 13 8.44 -21.96 11.58
N PHE A 14 7.51 -22.55 12.32
CA PHE A 14 6.79 -23.78 11.96
C PHE A 14 5.29 -23.53 11.79
N SER A 15 4.60 -24.43 11.09
CA SER A 15 3.23 -24.26 10.60
C SER A 15 2.11 -24.70 11.55
N PHE A 16 2.40 -24.95 12.82
CA PHE A 16 1.42 -25.38 13.83
C PHE A 16 1.48 -24.49 15.08
N ALA A 17 0.40 -24.47 15.86
CA ALA A 17 0.40 -23.82 17.17
C ALA A 17 0.96 -24.77 18.23
N PRO A 18 1.99 -24.38 19.01
CA PRO A 18 2.49 -25.21 20.10
C PRO A 18 1.43 -25.46 21.17
N LYS A 19 1.69 -26.42 22.06
CA LYS A 19 0.82 -26.68 23.21
C LYS A 19 0.55 -25.38 23.96
N TYR A 20 -0.72 -25.16 24.33
CA TYR A 20 -1.23 -23.95 25.00
C TYR A 20 -1.35 -22.69 24.13
N PHE A 21 -1.04 -22.79 22.85
CA PHE A 21 -1.23 -21.71 21.89
C PHE A 21 -2.28 -22.07 20.85
N ALA A 22 -2.80 -21.04 20.19
CA ALA A 22 -3.64 -21.13 19.02
C ALA A 22 -3.07 -20.26 17.91
N ALA A 23 -3.30 -20.63 16.64
CA ALA A 23 -2.93 -19.78 15.52
C ALA A 23 -3.77 -18.49 15.49
N CYS A 24 -3.16 -17.37 15.13
CA CYS A 24 -3.83 -16.08 14.94
C CYS A 24 -4.56 -16.04 13.59
N ASN A 25 -5.59 -16.88 13.44
CA ASN A 25 -6.38 -17.06 12.21
C ASN A 25 -7.83 -16.55 12.31
N GLY A 26 -8.14 -15.67 13.28
CA GLY A 26 -9.49 -15.10 13.41
C GLY A 26 -10.57 -16.03 13.97
N GLN A 27 -10.18 -17.18 14.53
CA GLN A 27 -11.12 -18.17 15.05
C GLN A 27 -11.93 -17.66 16.24
N LEU A 28 -13.22 -18.03 16.30
CA LEU A 28 -14.08 -17.76 17.44
C LEU A 28 -13.85 -18.79 18.54
N LEU A 29 -13.66 -18.31 19.77
CA LEU A 29 -13.55 -19.13 20.96
C LEU A 29 -14.73 -18.89 21.90
N PRO A 30 -15.20 -19.93 22.59
CA PRO A 30 -16.25 -19.78 23.57
C PRO A 30 -15.71 -19.09 24.84
N ILE A 31 -16.45 -18.11 25.35
CA ILE A 31 -16.06 -17.31 26.53
C ILE A 31 -16.00 -18.21 27.77
N ALA A 32 -16.92 -19.16 27.92
CA ALA A 32 -17.04 -20.01 29.10
C ALA A 32 -15.75 -20.80 29.42
N GLN A 33 -15.00 -21.22 28.39
CA GLN A 33 -13.75 -21.97 28.55
C GLN A 33 -12.50 -21.06 28.53
N ASN A 34 -12.63 -19.78 28.18
CA ASN A 34 -11.51 -18.87 27.92
C ASN A 34 -11.69 -17.50 28.61
N GLN A 35 -12.33 -17.49 29.79
CA GLN A 35 -12.69 -16.25 30.50
C GLN A 35 -11.51 -15.32 30.73
N ALA A 36 -10.35 -15.89 31.12
CA ALA A 36 -9.13 -15.11 31.36
C ALA A 36 -8.65 -14.41 30.08
N LEU A 37 -8.59 -15.11 28.95
CA LEU A 37 -8.19 -14.51 27.68
C LEU A 37 -9.22 -13.48 27.19
N PHE A 38 -10.52 -13.78 27.34
CA PHE A 38 -11.59 -12.84 27.00
C PHE A 38 -11.52 -11.54 27.81
N SER A 39 -11.17 -11.61 29.10
CA SER A 39 -11.01 -10.40 29.93
C SER A 39 -9.91 -9.45 29.44
N LEU A 40 -8.95 -9.95 28.64
CA LEU A 40 -7.88 -9.15 28.05
C LEU A 40 -8.23 -8.62 26.66
N LEU A 41 -8.78 -9.48 25.79
CA LEU A 41 -9.04 -9.13 24.38
C LEU A 41 -10.42 -8.49 24.17
N GLY A 42 -11.39 -8.81 25.00
CA GLY A 42 -12.79 -8.48 24.79
C GLY A 42 -13.26 -8.94 23.40
N THR A 43 -13.93 -8.04 22.68
CA THR A 43 -14.41 -8.26 21.31
C THR A 43 -13.59 -7.47 20.27
N GLN A 44 -12.36 -7.05 20.59
CA GLN A 44 -11.53 -6.21 19.71
C GLN A 44 -11.31 -6.83 18.33
N TYR A 45 -11.27 -8.17 18.26
CA TYR A 45 -11.07 -8.92 17.01
C TYR A 45 -12.37 -9.53 16.46
N GLY A 46 -13.53 -9.25 17.10
CA GLY A 46 -14.84 -9.78 16.73
C GLY A 46 -15.45 -10.74 17.77
N GLY A 47 -16.50 -11.43 17.36
CA GLY A 47 -17.39 -12.22 18.23
C GLY A 47 -18.52 -11.39 18.83
N ASN A 48 -19.40 -12.04 19.59
CA ASN A 48 -20.61 -11.41 20.12
C ASN A 48 -20.47 -10.87 21.55
N GLY A 49 -19.35 -11.15 22.23
CA GLY A 49 -19.07 -10.67 23.59
C GLY A 49 -19.94 -11.30 24.69
N THR A 50 -20.82 -12.25 24.34
CA THR A 50 -21.73 -12.91 25.29
C THR A 50 -21.43 -14.41 25.39
N THR A 51 -21.31 -15.10 24.26
CA THR A 51 -20.96 -16.52 24.21
C THR A 51 -19.60 -16.77 23.58
N ASN A 52 -19.12 -15.87 22.72
CA ASN A 52 -17.85 -16.00 22.02
C ASN A 52 -17.12 -14.67 21.82
N PHE A 53 -15.83 -14.79 21.54
CA PHE A 53 -14.94 -13.72 21.08
C PHE A 53 -13.99 -14.28 20.03
N ALA A 54 -13.41 -13.42 19.20
CA ALA A 54 -12.45 -13.84 18.19
C ALA A 54 -11.00 -13.66 18.66
N LEU A 55 -10.11 -14.53 18.17
CA LEU A 55 -8.67 -14.29 18.19
C LEU A 55 -8.27 -13.30 17.08
N PRO A 56 -7.06 -12.71 17.14
CA PRO A 56 -6.52 -11.95 16.02
C PRO A 56 -6.49 -12.79 14.73
N ASP A 57 -6.74 -12.14 13.59
CA ASP A 57 -6.45 -12.70 12.27
C ASP A 57 -5.24 -11.96 11.71
N LEU A 58 -4.11 -12.66 11.60
CA LEU A 58 -2.85 -12.13 11.07
C LEU A 58 -2.47 -12.76 9.72
N ARG A 59 -3.38 -13.52 9.11
CA ARG A 59 -3.15 -14.09 7.77
C ARG A 59 -3.07 -12.95 6.74
N GLY A 60 -2.00 -12.91 5.97
CA GLY A 60 -1.76 -11.86 4.96
C GLY A 60 -1.49 -10.47 5.54
N ARG A 61 -1.26 -10.34 6.85
CA ARG A 61 -1.15 -9.04 7.53
C ARG A 61 0.23 -8.81 8.13
N THR A 62 0.63 -7.56 8.15
CA THR A 62 1.81 -7.09 8.88
C THR A 62 1.36 -6.43 10.19
N PRO A 63 1.81 -6.91 11.37
CA PRO A 63 1.50 -6.25 12.64
C PRO A 63 2.08 -4.83 12.67
N VAL A 64 1.31 -3.88 13.21
CA VAL A 64 1.71 -2.47 13.40
C VAL A 64 1.50 -2.09 14.86
N GLY A 65 2.40 -1.29 15.42
CA GLY A 65 2.24 -0.75 16.78
C GLY A 65 1.01 0.15 16.87
N TYR A 66 0.24 0.02 17.96
CA TYR A 66 -1.02 0.77 18.12
C TYR A 66 -0.84 2.23 18.57
N ALA A 67 0.37 2.60 19.00
CA ALA A 67 0.68 3.95 19.47
C ALA A 67 0.87 4.92 18.30
N ALA A 68 0.81 6.22 18.61
CA ALA A 68 1.10 7.27 17.64
C ALA A 68 2.50 7.09 17.02
N SER A 69 2.64 7.53 15.77
CA SER A 69 3.94 7.55 15.09
C SER A 69 4.94 8.39 15.88
N VAL A 70 6.18 7.91 15.96
CA VAL A 70 7.30 8.65 16.55
C VAL A 70 7.79 9.79 15.65
N ASP A 71 7.44 9.76 14.36
CA ASP A 71 7.79 10.83 13.42
C ASP A 71 6.82 12.00 13.58
N PRO A 72 7.27 13.17 14.06
CA PRO A 72 6.40 14.33 14.25
C PRO A 72 5.84 14.88 12.93
N ALA A 73 6.50 14.62 11.78
CA ALA A 73 6.04 15.06 10.47
C ALA A 73 5.02 14.09 9.84
N TRP A 74 4.86 12.89 10.39
CA TRP A 74 3.94 11.89 9.89
C TRP A 74 3.09 11.30 11.02
N GLN A 75 1.85 11.79 11.13
CA GLN A 75 0.89 11.44 12.16
C GLN A 75 -0.40 10.89 11.50
N PRO A 76 -0.42 9.61 11.08
CA PRO A 76 -1.62 9.01 10.52
C PRO A 76 -2.74 8.97 11.57
N PRO A 77 -4.02 8.84 11.17
CA PRO A 77 -5.12 8.62 12.11
C PRO A 77 -4.80 7.47 13.07
N GLY A 78 -5.06 7.68 14.36
CA GLY A 78 -4.73 6.72 15.40
C GLY A 78 -5.38 5.35 15.16
N VAL A 79 -4.56 4.32 15.02
CA VAL A 79 -5.01 2.94 14.84
C VAL A 79 -5.46 2.34 16.17
N GLN A 80 -6.64 1.73 16.20
CA GLN A 80 -7.11 1.01 17.39
C GLN A 80 -6.56 -0.42 17.40
N ILE A 81 -6.33 -0.99 18.59
CA ILE A 81 -5.99 -2.42 18.69
C ILE A 81 -7.15 -3.24 18.09
N GLY A 82 -6.81 -4.19 17.22
CA GLY A 82 -7.77 -5.02 16.49
C GLY A 82 -8.28 -4.41 15.18
N GLN A 83 -7.96 -3.15 14.88
CA GLN A 83 -8.33 -2.54 13.62
C GLN A 83 -7.54 -3.14 12.45
N ALA A 84 -8.27 -3.56 11.43
CA ALA A 84 -7.73 -3.99 10.14
C ALA A 84 -7.68 -2.82 9.15
N ALA A 85 -6.52 -2.60 8.52
CA ALA A 85 -6.35 -1.62 7.44
C ALA A 85 -5.27 -2.08 6.43
N GLY A 86 -5.10 -1.33 5.34
CA GLY A 86 -4.14 -1.62 4.27
C GLY A 86 -4.78 -2.23 3.02
N ALA A 87 -3.98 -2.39 1.96
CA ALA A 87 -4.37 -3.02 0.70
C ALA A 87 -3.15 -3.69 0.03
N GLU A 88 -3.33 -4.93 -0.44
CA GLU A 88 -2.28 -5.71 -1.12
C GLU A 88 -2.05 -5.25 -2.57
N ASN A 89 -3.08 -4.68 -3.21
CA ASN A 89 -2.99 -4.07 -4.53
C ASN A 89 -3.57 -2.66 -4.49
N VAL A 90 -2.90 -1.72 -5.14
CA VAL A 90 -3.36 -0.33 -5.29
C VAL A 90 -3.46 -0.01 -6.76
N THR A 91 -4.56 0.62 -7.16
CA THR A 91 -4.72 1.16 -8.52
C THR A 91 -4.09 2.54 -8.57
N LEU A 92 -3.07 2.70 -9.42
CA LEU A 92 -2.42 3.98 -9.60
C LEU A 92 -3.31 4.87 -10.48
N LEU A 93 -4.03 5.78 -9.83
CA LEU A 93 -4.87 6.77 -10.50
C LEU A 93 -4.01 7.93 -11.03
N SER A 94 -4.49 8.64 -12.05
CA SER A 94 -3.83 9.87 -12.52
C SER A 94 -3.63 10.90 -11.41
N SER A 95 -4.51 10.94 -10.40
CA SER A 95 -4.37 11.79 -9.21
C SER A 95 -3.22 11.41 -8.28
N ASN A 96 -2.66 10.20 -8.43
CA ASN A 96 -1.52 9.72 -7.63
C ASN A 96 -0.19 10.08 -8.31
N LEU A 97 -0.23 10.64 -9.52
CA LEU A 97 0.93 11.06 -10.28
C LEU A 97 1.07 12.58 -10.26
N PRO A 98 2.30 13.14 -10.17
CA PRO A 98 2.51 14.56 -10.38
C PRO A 98 1.92 15.01 -11.73
N PRO A 99 1.08 16.06 -11.74
CA PRO A 99 0.58 16.62 -12.99
C PRO A 99 1.76 17.07 -13.86
N HIS A 100 1.80 16.58 -15.09
CA HIS A 100 2.75 17.02 -16.10
C HIS A 100 2.05 17.17 -17.44
N THR A 101 2.60 18.03 -18.29
CA THR A 101 2.09 18.26 -19.65
C THR A 101 3.26 18.27 -20.62
N HIS A 102 2.99 17.87 -21.86
CA HIS A 102 3.93 17.98 -22.95
C HIS A 102 3.45 19.08 -23.89
N ALA A 103 4.22 20.16 -24.00
CA ALA A 103 4.02 21.16 -25.03
C ALA A 103 4.88 20.80 -26.24
N VAL A 104 4.25 20.50 -27.37
CA VAL A 104 4.97 20.41 -28.65
C VAL A 104 4.98 21.79 -29.27
N ASN A 105 6.17 22.24 -29.65
CA ASN A 105 6.33 23.50 -30.36
C ASN A 105 6.82 23.23 -31.79
N ALA A 106 6.43 24.09 -32.72
CA ALA A 106 6.95 24.13 -34.07
C ALA A 106 7.53 25.52 -34.37
N SER A 107 8.49 25.58 -35.29
CA SER A 107 9.01 26.83 -35.82
C SER A 107 8.10 27.35 -36.95
N THR A 108 7.96 28.67 -37.01
CA THR A 108 7.31 29.34 -38.15
C THR A 108 8.21 29.42 -39.39
N SER A 109 9.52 29.15 -39.25
CA SER A 109 10.47 29.08 -40.37
C SER A 109 10.07 28.03 -41.40
N GLN A 110 10.46 28.23 -42.66
CA GLN A 110 10.29 27.23 -43.71
C GLN A 110 11.25 26.05 -43.48
N GLY A 111 10.72 24.83 -43.56
CA GLY A 111 11.54 23.62 -43.46
C GLY A 111 12.57 23.51 -44.59
N ASP A 112 13.80 23.18 -44.23
CA ASP A 112 14.97 23.06 -45.12
C ASP A 112 15.54 21.63 -45.14
N ASN A 113 15.03 20.74 -44.28
CA ASN A 113 15.54 19.38 -44.16
C ASN A 113 14.43 18.34 -43.90
N ARG A 114 14.66 17.11 -44.34
CA ARG A 114 13.78 15.94 -44.06
C ARG A 114 14.21 15.18 -42.80
N ILE A 115 15.44 15.40 -42.32
CA ILE A 115 16.01 14.70 -41.18
C ILE A 115 15.70 15.47 -39.89
N PRO A 116 15.08 14.85 -38.87
CA PRO A 116 14.67 15.51 -37.63
C PRO A 116 15.80 15.75 -36.62
N SER A 117 16.96 15.12 -36.80
CA SER A 117 18.05 15.14 -35.82
C SER A 117 18.45 16.57 -35.44
N ASN A 118 18.32 16.91 -34.15
CA ASN A 118 18.58 18.24 -33.56
C ASN A 118 17.82 19.39 -34.25
N ARG A 119 16.61 19.12 -34.77
CA ARG A 119 15.77 20.08 -35.49
C ARG A 119 14.33 20.05 -34.96
N VAL A 120 13.57 21.09 -35.28
CA VAL A 120 12.15 21.22 -34.87
C VAL A 120 11.22 21.12 -36.07
N TYR A 121 9.97 20.72 -35.84
CA TYR A 121 8.93 20.82 -36.87
C TYR A 121 8.84 22.27 -37.38
N ALA A 122 8.59 22.42 -38.68
CA ALA A 122 8.61 23.70 -39.36
C ALA A 122 7.41 23.84 -40.31
N THR A 123 7.14 25.07 -40.73
CA THR A 123 6.18 25.34 -41.80
C THR A 123 6.65 24.68 -43.10
N ASN A 124 5.72 24.08 -43.84
CA ASN A 124 6.00 23.59 -45.19
C ASN A 124 5.00 24.13 -46.21
N THR A 125 5.36 25.24 -46.86
CA THR A 125 4.56 25.85 -47.94
C THR A 125 4.98 25.41 -49.34
N THR A 126 6.03 24.60 -49.44
CA THR A 126 6.56 24.12 -50.72
C THR A 126 6.13 22.67 -50.95
N ALA A 127 6.02 22.22 -52.20
CA ALA A 127 5.74 20.80 -52.50
C ALA A 127 6.91 19.84 -52.13
N THR A 128 7.94 20.32 -51.43
CA THR A 128 9.07 19.50 -50.96
C THR A 128 8.74 18.85 -49.63
N GLN A 129 9.32 17.68 -49.31
CA GLN A 129 9.08 16.98 -48.04
C GLN A 129 9.96 17.51 -46.88
N ASN A 130 10.46 18.74 -46.96
CA ASN A 130 11.32 19.32 -45.93
C ASN A 130 10.47 19.83 -44.77
N LEU A 131 10.34 19.01 -43.72
CA LEU A 131 9.44 19.23 -42.59
C LEU A 131 10.13 19.82 -41.35
N TYR A 132 11.46 19.93 -41.36
CA TYR A 132 12.26 20.33 -40.21
C TYR A 132 13.13 21.55 -40.49
N ALA A 133 13.33 22.38 -39.48
CA ALA A 133 14.23 23.55 -39.50
C ALA A 133 15.21 23.53 -38.32
N ALA A 134 16.35 24.21 -38.47
CA ALA A 134 17.31 24.41 -37.37
C ALA A 134 16.69 25.27 -36.24
N GLY A 135 17.00 24.96 -34.98
CA GLY A 135 16.59 25.79 -33.83
C GLY A 135 17.56 26.96 -33.56
N PRO A 136 17.13 28.09 -32.95
CA PRO A 136 15.80 28.41 -32.43
C PRO A 136 15.17 29.59 -33.19
N GLY A 137 14.45 29.33 -34.29
CA GLY A 137 13.49 30.31 -34.80
C GLY A 137 12.36 30.53 -33.80
N THR A 138 11.49 31.52 -34.03
CA THR A 138 10.29 31.74 -33.18
C THR A 138 9.46 30.46 -33.11
N LEU A 139 9.35 29.90 -31.90
CA LEU A 139 8.59 28.70 -31.61
C LEU A 139 7.14 29.05 -31.27
N VAL A 140 6.20 28.28 -31.80
CA VAL A 140 4.76 28.40 -31.55
C VAL A 140 4.23 27.07 -31.04
N ALA A 141 3.41 27.12 -29.98
CA ALA A 141 2.78 25.94 -29.42
C ALA A 141 1.82 25.30 -30.45
N MET A 142 1.96 23.99 -30.65
CA MET A 142 1.04 23.20 -31.44
C MET A 142 -0.23 22.87 -30.64
N ASN A 143 -1.26 22.35 -31.32
CA ASN A 143 -2.47 21.88 -30.67
C ASN A 143 -2.12 20.82 -29.59
N PRO A 144 -2.57 20.99 -28.33
CA PRO A 144 -2.30 20.03 -27.25
C PRO A 144 -2.75 18.59 -27.55
N ALA A 145 -3.73 18.40 -28.44
CA ALA A 145 -4.16 17.08 -28.90
C ALA A 145 -3.09 16.31 -29.70
N THR A 146 -1.98 16.96 -30.08
CA THR A 146 -0.84 16.31 -30.73
C THR A 146 -0.07 15.36 -29.79
N VAL A 147 -0.27 15.48 -28.48
CA VAL A 147 0.30 14.54 -27.49
C VAL A 147 -0.82 14.05 -26.58
N ALA A 148 -0.98 12.73 -26.52
CA ALA A 148 -1.94 12.12 -25.60
C ALA A 148 -1.40 12.14 -24.16
N PRO A 149 -2.25 12.36 -23.15
CA PRO A 149 -1.87 12.15 -21.75
C PRO A 149 -1.54 10.68 -21.50
N SER A 150 -0.58 10.41 -20.62
CA SER A 150 -0.22 9.06 -20.18
C SER A 150 -0.85 8.71 -18.83
N GLY A 151 -1.27 7.47 -18.65
CA GLY A 151 -1.82 6.93 -17.39
C GLY A 151 -2.89 5.87 -17.68
N GLY A 152 -2.66 4.64 -17.22
CA GLY A 152 -3.51 3.49 -17.60
C GLY A 152 -4.49 3.01 -16.54
N ASN A 153 -4.54 3.67 -15.37
CA ASN A 153 -5.31 3.24 -14.20
C ASN A 153 -5.16 1.73 -13.91
N GLN A 154 -3.95 1.19 -14.05
CA GLN A 154 -3.70 -0.23 -13.82
C GLN A 154 -3.33 -0.47 -12.35
N PRO A 155 -3.79 -1.58 -11.76
CA PRO A 155 -3.36 -1.99 -10.43
C PRO A 155 -1.91 -2.46 -10.44
N HIS A 156 -1.22 -2.23 -9.34
CA HIS A 156 0.08 -2.81 -9.05
C HIS A 156 0.09 -3.43 -7.65
N PRO A 157 0.94 -4.45 -7.41
CA PRO A 157 1.15 -4.96 -6.07
C PRO A 157 1.73 -3.86 -5.17
N ASN A 158 1.19 -3.74 -3.96
CA ASN A 158 1.61 -2.79 -2.93
C ASN A 158 2.27 -3.51 -1.74
N MET A 159 2.67 -4.77 -1.94
CA MET A 159 3.34 -5.59 -0.95
C MET A 159 4.86 -5.38 -1.06
N GLN A 160 5.50 -5.01 0.05
CA GLN A 160 6.96 -5.07 0.17
C GLN A 160 7.46 -6.53 0.08
N PRO A 161 8.74 -6.78 -0.22
CA PRO A 161 9.32 -8.11 -0.12
C PRO A 161 9.05 -8.74 1.26
N TYR A 162 8.58 -9.99 1.31
CA TYR A 162 8.17 -10.65 2.55
C TYR A 162 8.62 -12.11 2.62
N SER A 163 8.72 -12.60 3.86
CA SER A 163 8.85 -14.02 4.18
C SER A 163 7.78 -14.38 5.21
N THR A 164 7.06 -15.47 4.98
CA THR A 164 5.90 -15.85 5.80
C THR A 164 6.31 -16.73 6.97
N ILE A 165 5.91 -16.33 8.18
CA ILE A 165 6.02 -17.13 9.39
C ILE A 165 4.65 -17.18 10.08
N ASN A 166 4.49 -18.11 11.02
CA ASN A 166 3.24 -18.30 11.71
C ASN A 166 3.15 -17.40 12.97
N PHE A 167 1.95 -16.94 13.28
CA PHE A 167 1.65 -16.18 14.50
C PHE A 167 0.77 -17.01 15.42
N CYS A 168 1.17 -17.13 16.67
CA CYS A 168 0.46 -17.91 17.67
C CYS A 168 0.18 -17.07 18.91
N ILE A 169 -1.02 -17.20 19.49
CA ILE A 169 -1.44 -16.54 20.73
C ILE A 169 -1.60 -17.54 21.87
N ALA A 170 -1.10 -17.20 23.06
CA ALA A 170 -1.20 -18.03 24.24
C ALA A 170 -2.65 -18.07 24.77
N LEU A 171 -3.23 -19.27 24.86
CA LEU A 171 -4.57 -19.53 25.41
C LEU A 171 -4.54 -19.72 26.94
N SER A 172 -3.39 -20.08 27.49
CA SER A 172 -3.15 -20.17 28.94
C SER A 172 -1.80 -19.54 29.27
N GLY A 173 -1.49 -19.34 30.56
CA GLY A 173 -0.23 -18.73 30.99
C GLY A 173 -0.42 -17.90 32.24
N ILE A 174 0.57 -17.06 32.56
CA ILE A 174 0.49 -16.10 33.65
C ILE A 174 -0.50 -14.99 33.24
N PHE A 175 -1.42 -14.62 34.14
CA PHE A 175 -2.31 -13.49 33.88
C PHE A 175 -1.53 -12.17 34.03
N PRO A 176 -1.52 -11.27 33.03
CA PRO A 176 -0.79 -10.01 33.12
C PRO A 176 -1.53 -9.02 34.03
N SER A 177 -1.09 -8.90 35.28
CA SER A 177 -1.57 -7.88 36.22
C SER A 177 -1.18 -6.47 35.77
N ARG A 178 -2.13 -5.54 35.76
CA ARG A 178 -1.85 -4.12 35.49
C ARG A 178 -1.31 -3.47 36.77
N SER A 179 -0.26 -2.66 36.66
CA SER A 179 0.26 -1.80 37.73
C SER A 179 -0.47 -0.47 37.80
#